data_AF-A0A0U5H9L4-F1
#
_entry.id   AF-A0A0U5H9L4-F1
#
_cell.length_a   1.000
_cell.length_b   1.000
_cell.length_c   1.000
_cell.angle_alpha   90.00
_cell.angle_beta   90.00
_cell.angle_gamma   90.00
#
_symmetry.space_group_name_H-M   'P 1'
#
loop_
_entity.id
_entity.type
_entity.pdbx_description
1 polymer ?
#
loop_
_entity_poly.entity_id
_entity_poly.type
_entity_poly.pdbx_seq_one_letter_code
_entity_poly.pdbx_strand_id
1 'polypeptide(L)' 'MDRTELFLAAIIYLLAAQVYVTGDIDTPDFIVIPVLMILFLFPFYVLGAAIIEFGDS' A
#
# COMPACT_ATOMS: atom_id res chain seq x y z
N MET A 1 10.61 -3.80 -10.70
CA MET A 1 10.94 -3.50 -9.28
C MET A 1 11.91 -4.55 -8.77
N ASP A 2 12.82 -4.22 -7.86
CA ASP A 2 13.55 -5.30 -7.18
C ASP A 2 12.57 -6.11 -6.31
N ARG A 3 12.83 -7.42 -6.16
CA ARG A 3 11.99 -8.30 -5.31
C ARG A 3 11.90 -7.78 -3.88
N THR A 4 12.96 -7.13 -3.39
CA THR A 4 12.99 -6.52 -2.05
C THR A 4 12.00 -5.37 -1.92
N GLU A 5 11.89 -4.51 -2.95
CA GLU A 5 10.98 -3.36 -2.95
C GLU A 5 9.52 -3.81 -2.96
N LEU A 6 9.19 -4.82 -3.77
CA LEU A 6 7.85 -5.43 -3.81
C LEU A 6 7.48 -6.02 -2.44
N PHE A 7 8.41 -6.74 -1.82
CA PHE A 7 8.18 -7.36 -0.53
C PHE A 7 7.98 -6.31 0.58
N LEU A 8 8.80 -5.26 0.60
CA LEU A 8 8.68 -4.17 1.56
C LEU A 8 7.36 -3.40 1.37
N ALA A 9 6.97 -3.12 0.13
CA ALA A 9 5.71 -2.46 -0.18
C ALA A 9 4.50 -3.30 0.28
N ALA A 10 4.56 -4.63 0.11
CA ALA A 10 3.53 -5.54 0.62
C ALA A 10 3.46 -5.53 2.15
N ILE A 11 4.59 -5.52 2.85
CA ILE A 11 4.62 -5.40 4.32
C ILE A 11 3.96 -4.09 4.78
N ILE A 12 4.30 -2.96 4.15
CA ILE A 12 3.73 -1.65 4.47
C ILE A 12 2.22 -1.64 4.22
N TYR A 13 1.76 -2.21 3.12
CA TYR A 13 0.33 -2.32 2.80
C TYR A 13 -0.41 -3.18 3.83
N LEU A 14 0.14 -4.33 4.21
CA LEU A 14 -0.46 -5.20 5.22
C LEU A 14 -0.49 -4.54 6.59
N LEU A 15 0.55 -3.80 6.98
CA LEU A 15 0.56 -3.00 8.21
C LEU A 15 -0.51 -1.90 8.18
N ALA A 16 -0.65 -1.18 7.07
CA ALA A 16 -1.71 -0.18 6.89
C ALA A 16 -3.10 -0.83 6.98
N ALA A 17 -3.29 -2.00 6.37
CA ALA A 17 -4.55 -2.74 6.45
C ALA A 17 -4.89 -3.15 7.88
N GLN A 18 -3.89 -3.60 8.65
CA GLN A 18 -4.09 -3.88 10.07
C GLN A 18 -4.50 -2.64 10.83
N VAL A 19 -3.79 -1.52 10.67
CA VAL A 19 -4.14 -0.24 11.33
C VAL A 19 -5.56 0.20 10.96
N TYR A 20 -5.99 0.03 9.72
CA TYR A 20 -7.35 0.35 9.30
C TYR A 20 -8.42 -0.56 9.96
N VAL A 21 -8.15 -1.86 10.07
CA VAL A 21 -9.10 -2.83 10.65
C VAL A 21 -9.14 -2.76 12.17
N THR A 22 -8.00 -2.52 12.82
CA THR A 22 -7.90 -2.40 14.28
C THR A 22 -8.15 -1.00 14.79
N GLY A 23 -8.11 0.01 13.91
CA GLY A 23 -8.40 1.38 14.25
C GLY A 23 -9.86 1.51 14.66
N ASP A 24 -10.09 2.07 15.84
CA ASP A 24 -11.42 2.47 16.26
C ASP A 24 -11.73 3.90 15.80
N ILE A 25 -12.90 4.40 16.19
CA ILE A 25 -13.39 5.75 15.88
C ILE A 25 -12.50 6.85 16.52
N ASP A 26 -11.71 6.52 17.55
CA ASP A 26 -10.83 7.46 18.26
C ASP A 26 -9.42 7.52 17.65
N THR A 27 -9.15 6.75 16.59
CA THR A 27 -7.87 6.80 15.89
C THR A 27 -7.69 8.18 15.22
N PRO A 28 -6.63 8.94 15.56
CA PRO A 28 -6.43 10.29 15.01
C PRO A 28 -6.38 10.32 13.49
N ASP A 29 -7.03 11.32 12.89
CA ASP A 29 -7.09 11.51 11.43
C ASP A 29 -5.71 11.57 10.77
N PHE A 30 -4.69 12.07 11.48
CA PHE A 30 -3.32 12.12 10.97
C PHE A 30 -2.72 10.72 10.70
N ILE A 31 -3.26 9.67 11.33
CA ILE A 31 -2.88 8.27 11.10
C ILE A 31 -3.79 7.65 10.04
N VAL A 32 -5.10 7.91 10.13
CA VAL A 32 -6.10 7.33 9.22
C VAL A 32 -5.90 7.79 7.78
N ILE A 33 -5.62 9.08 7.55
CA ILE A 33 -5.45 9.65 6.21
C ILE A 33 -4.28 8.99 5.45
N PRO A 34 -3.05 8.90 5.99
CA PRO A 34 -1.96 8.18 5.35
C PRO A 34 -2.25 6.69 5.12
N VAL A 35 -2.91 6.03 6.07
CA VAL A 35 -3.29 4.61 5.95
C VAL A 35 -4.24 4.40 4.78
N LEU A 36 -5.28 5.23 4.66
CA LEU A 36 -6.22 5.19 3.53
C LEU A 36 -5.52 5.47 2.21
N MET A 37 -4.60 6.44 2.17
CA MET A 37 -3.80 6.71 0.98
C MET A 37 -2.98 5.49 0.56
N ILE A 38 -2.31 4.82 1.50
CA ILE A 38 -1.53 3.60 1.22
C ILE A 38 -2.46 2.51 0.66
N LEU A 39 -3.58 2.26 1.34
CA LEU A 39 -4.53 1.21 0.91
C LEU A 39 -5.11 1.47 -0.47
N PHE A 40 -5.39 2.73 -0.79
CA PHE A 40 -5.95 3.11 -2.08
C PHE A 40 -4.89 3.15 -3.19
N LEU A 41 -3.70 3.68 -2.93
CA LEU A 41 -2.66 3.88 -3.95
C LEU A 41 -1.86 2.60 -4.26
N PHE A 42 -1.71 1.70 -3.29
CA PHE A 42 -0.96 0.46 -3.46
C PHE A 42 -1.39 -0.39 -4.67
N PRO A 43 -2.68 -0.69 -4.91
CA PRO A 43 -3.08 -1.45 -6.09
C PRO A 43 -2.72 -0.75 -7.42
N PHE A 44 -2.80 0.58 -7.48
CA PHE A 44 -2.37 1.34 -8.66
C PHE A 44 -0.86 1.30 -8.86
N TYR A 45 -0.09 1.36 -7.76
CA TYR A 45 1.36 1.22 -7.81
C TYR A 45 1.78 -0.15 -8.34
N VAL A 46 1.18 -1.22 -7.83
CA VAL A 46 1.43 -2.60 -8.30
C VAL A 46 1.03 -2.76 -9.77
N LEU A 47 -0.14 -2.23 -10.15
CA LEU A 47 -0.60 -2.30 -11.53
C LEU A 47 0.31 -1.53 -12.48
N GLY A 48 0.73 -0.32 -12.12
CA GLY A 48 1.66 0.50 -12.91
C GLY A 48 3.02 -0.17 -13.06
N ALA A 49 3.56 -0.75 -11.98
CA ALA A 49 4.80 -1.51 -12.02
C ALA A 49 4.69 -2.73 -12.96
N ALA A 50 3.58 -3.47 -12.89
CA ALA A 50 3.33 -4.60 -13.77
C ALA A 50 3.21 -4.18 -15.24
N ILE A 51 2.50 -3.08 -15.55
CA ILE A 51 2.37 -2.57 -16.92
C ILE A 51 3.75 -2.18 -17.49
N ILE A 52 4.61 -1.55 -16.71
CA ILE A 52 5.97 -1.20 -17.16
C ILE A 52 6.80 -2.47 -17.39
N GLU A 53 6.73 -3.44 -16.48
CA GLU A 53 7.55 -4.65 -16.54
C GLU A 53 7.13 -5.63 -17.66
N PHE A 54 5.82 -5.73 -17.96
CA PHE A 54 5.28 -6.60 -19.01
C PHE A 54 4.96 -5.86 -20.32
N GLY A 55 4.97 -4.52 -20.32
CA GLY A 55 4.74 -3.70 -21.52
C GLY A 55 6.00 -3.39 -22.30
N ASP A 56 7.17 -3.54 -21.67
CA ASP A 56 8.50 -3.34 -22.27
C ASP A 56 9.15 -4.66 -22.74
N SER A 57 8.36 -5.74 -22.85
CA SER A 57 8.75 -7.08 -23.30
C SER A 57 8.27 -7.42 -24.71
#